data_AF-A0A1H8YF59-F1
#
_entry.id   AF-A0A1H8YF59-F1
#
_cell.length_a   1.000
_cell.length_b   1.000
_cell.length_c   1.000
_cell.angle_alpha   90.00
_cell.angle_beta   90.00
_cell.angle_gamma   90.00
#
_symmetry.space_group_name_H-M   'P 1'
#
loop_
_entity.id
_entity.type
_entity.pdbx_description
1 polymer ?
#
loop_
_entity_poly.entity_id
_entity_poly.type
_entity_poly.pdbx_seq_one_letter_code
_entity_poly.pdbx_strand_id
1 'polypeptide(L)'
;MWVKGRLAERLQPCLDKVWAVATAKAVVARTVTLKLRFSDFAQITRARSLPVALADRATLEGVSLGLLREAFPLRRSVRLIGAALSSLQAPSADDEVQQLDLSL
;
A
#
# COMPACT_ATOMS: atom_id res chain seq x y z
N MET A 1 -18.06 3.75 13.59
CA MET A 1 -17.84 2.30 13.48
C MET A 1 -18.03 1.89 12.03
N TRP A 2 -16.97 1.92 11.20
CA TRP A 2 -17.07 1.43 9.82
C TRP A 2 -17.05 -0.10 9.86
N VAL A 3 -18.20 -0.70 9.60
CA VAL A 3 -18.38 -2.16 9.57
C VAL A 3 -17.64 -2.69 8.33
N LYS A 4 -16.80 -3.71 8.53
CA LYS A 4 -15.96 -4.35 7.51
C LYS A 4 -16.76 -4.62 6.21
N GLY A 5 -16.52 -3.81 5.18
CA GLY A 5 -17.07 -4.08 3.85
C GLY A 5 -16.34 -5.27 3.22
N ARG A 6 -17.03 -6.07 2.38
CA ARG A 6 -16.46 -7.26 1.71
C ARG A 6 -15.09 -7.00 1.05
N LEU A 7 -14.86 -5.80 0.50
CA LEU A 7 -13.57 -5.43 -0.09
C LEU A 7 -12.45 -5.31 0.95
N ALA A 8 -12.73 -4.74 2.13
CA ALA A 8 -11.77 -4.67 3.22
C ALA A 8 -11.38 -6.08 3.69
N GLU A 9 -12.33 -7.01 3.78
CA GLU A 9 -12.06 -8.41 4.13
C GLU A 9 -11.23 -9.12 3.06
N ARG A 10 -11.53 -8.90 1.76
CA ARG A 10 -10.75 -9.46 0.65
C ARG A 10 -9.35 -8.87 0.55
N LEU A 11 -9.13 -7.66 1.08
CA LEU A 11 -7.82 -7.01 1.09
C LEU A 11 -6.88 -7.60 2.15
N GLN A 12 -7.40 -8.07 3.29
CA GLN A 12 -6.61 -8.63 4.39
C GLN A 12 -5.54 -9.65 3.96
N PRO A 13 -5.85 -10.72 3.22
CA PRO A 13 -4.85 -11.70 2.82
C PRO A 13 -3.76 -11.10 1.91
N CYS A 14 -4.07 -10.05 1.14
CA CYS A 14 -3.06 -9.34 0.36
C CYS A 14 -2.09 -8.58 1.27
N LEU A 15 -2.61 -7.91 2.30
CA LEU A 15 -1.81 -7.19 3.29
C LEU A 15 -0.90 -8.13 4.08
N ASP A 16 -1.43 -9.27 4.52
CA ASP A 16 -0.66 -10.29 5.22
C ASP A 16 0.48 -10.81 4.35
N LYS A 17 0.19 -11.11 3.07
CA LYS A 17 1.19 -11.59 2.13
C LYS A 17 2.29 -10.56 1.87
N VAL A 18 1.95 -9.29 1.60
CA VAL A 18 2.99 -8.28 1.32
C VAL A 18 3.80 -7.94 2.57
N TRP A 19 3.18 -7.94 3.74
CA TRP A 19 3.89 -7.75 5.00
C TRP A 19 4.86 -8.91 5.27
N ALA A 20 4.39 -10.15 5.16
CA ALA A 20 5.24 -11.34 5.33
C ALA A 20 6.43 -11.34 4.36
N VAL A 21 6.22 -10.95 3.10
CA VAL A 21 7.32 -10.84 2.11
C VAL A 21 8.31 -9.73 2.49
N ALA A 22 7.84 -8.58 2.96
CA ALA A 22 8.72 -7.48 3.38
C ALA A 22 9.56 -7.88 4.60
N THR A 23 8.92 -8.50 5.61
CA THR A 23 9.60 -9.01 6.80
C THR A 23 10.61 -10.10 6.46
N ALA A 24 10.24 -11.07 5.63
CA ALA A 24 11.15 -12.17 5.23
C ALA A 24 12.38 -11.68 4.46
N LYS A 25 12.24 -10.56 3.73
CA LYS A 25 13.35 -9.93 3.00
C LYS A 25 14.11 -8.90 3.85
N ALA A 26 13.73 -8.71 5.12
CA ALA A 26 14.24 -7.66 5.98
C ALA A 26 14.27 -6.30 5.25
N VAL A 27 13.15 -5.89 4.65
CA VAL A 27 13.00 -4.56 4.04
C VAL A 27 11.85 -3.81 4.66
N VAL A 28 12.00 -2.50 4.78
CA VAL A 28 10.94 -1.59 5.21
C VAL A 28 10.43 -0.79 4.02
N ALA A 29 9.19 -0.30 4.10
CA ALA A 29 8.55 0.43 3.02
C ALA A 29 7.92 1.72 3.53
N ARG A 30 7.99 2.80 2.76
CA ARG A 30 7.34 4.08 3.10
C ARG A 30 6.03 4.30 2.35
N THR A 31 5.85 3.65 1.22
CA THR A 31 4.70 3.88 0.33
C THR A 31 3.82 2.65 0.26
N VAL A 32 2.53 2.85 0.54
CA VAL A 32 1.46 1.86 0.37
C VAL A 32 0.67 2.20 -0.88
N THR A 33 0.47 1.22 -1.75
CA THR A 33 -0.30 1.36 -2.99
C THR A 33 -1.48 0.38 -2.99
N LEU A 34 -2.70 0.90 -3.09
CA LEU A 34 -3.92 0.14 -3.33
C LEU A 34 -4.21 0.06 -4.84
N LYS A 35 -4.49 -1.15 -5.33
CA LYS A 35 -4.86 -1.43 -6.72
C LYS A 35 -6.25 -2.04 -6.76
N LEU A 36 -7.13 -1.47 -7.58
CA LEU A 36 -8.50 -1.97 -7.81
C LEU A 36 -8.69 -2.16 -9.31
N ARG A 37 -9.01 -3.39 -9.73
CA ARG A 37 -9.39 -3.71 -11.11
C ARG A 37 -10.87 -4.01 -11.16
N PHE A 38 -11.58 -3.41 -12.10
CA PHE A 38 -13.02 -3.54 -12.26
C PHE A 38 -13.40 -4.69 -13.21
N SER A 39 -14.69 -4.99 -13.28
CA SER A 39 -15.26 -6.04 -14.15
C SER A 39 -14.96 -5.83 -15.63
N ASP A 40 -14.90 -4.58 -16.08
CA ASP A 40 -14.54 -4.15 -17.44
C ASP A 40 -13.02 -4.05 -17.66
N PHE A 41 -12.23 -4.59 -16.72
CA PHE A 41 -10.77 -4.62 -16.75
C PHE A 41 -10.06 -3.26 -16.61
N ALA A 42 -10.81 -2.16 -16.47
CA ALA A 42 -10.23 -0.88 -16.07
C ALA A 42 -9.61 -1.00 -14.67
N GLN A 43 -8.53 -0.26 -14.41
CA GLN A 43 -7.86 -0.25 -13.12
C GLN A 43 -7.71 1.17 -12.60
N ILE A 44 -7.88 1.34 -11.29
CA ILE A 44 -7.40 2.51 -10.57
C ILE A 44 -6.31 2.12 -9.58
N THR A 45 -5.44 3.08 -9.29
CA THR A 45 -4.38 2.95 -8.30
C THR A 45 -4.40 4.18 -7.41
N ARG A 46 -4.25 3.97 -6.11
CA ARG A 46 -4.12 5.02 -5.10
C ARG A 46 -2.93 4.68 -4.24
N ALA A 47 -2.08 5.66 -3.98
CA ALA A 47 -0.88 5.45 -3.19
C ALA A 47 -0.75 6.53 -2.12
N ARG A 48 -0.13 6.17 -1.01
CA ARG A 48 0.24 7.09 0.07
C ARG A 48 1.64 6.78 0.54
N SER A 49 2.49 7.80 0.53
CA SER A 49 3.80 7.78 1.16
C SER A 49 3.69 8.36 2.57
N LEU A 50 4.31 7.70 3.53
CA LEU A 50 4.44 8.17 4.89
C LEU A 50 5.79 8.88 5.09
N PRO A 51 5.89 9.83 6.03
CA PRO A 51 7.15 10.49 6.36
C PRO A 51 8.23 9.49 6.78
N VAL A 52 7.85 8.50 7.58
CA VAL A 52 8.70 7.40 8.07
C VAL A 52 8.25 6.06 7.48
N ALA A 53 9.12 5.06 7.53
CA ALA A 53 8.76 3.71 7.11
C ALA A 53 7.61 3.13 7.95
N LEU A 54 6.85 2.21 7.36
CA LEU A 54 5.76 1.50 8.04
C LEU A 54 6.31 0.75 9.25
N ALA A 55 5.83 1.11 10.45
CA ALA A 55 6.29 0.53 11.70
C ALA A 55 5.80 -0.91 11.89
N ASP A 56 4.56 -1.20 11.46
CA ASP A 56 3.92 -2.50 11.67
C ASP A 56 2.84 -2.81 10.62
N ARG A 57 2.33 -4.05 10.69
CA ARG A 57 1.22 -4.54 9.87
C ARG A 57 -0.08 -3.77 10.10
N ALA A 58 -0.30 -3.22 11.30
CA ALA A 58 -1.50 -2.46 11.64
C ALA A 58 -1.51 -1.09 10.93
N THR A 59 -0.35 -0.45 10.84
CA THR A 59 -0.14 0.81 10.11
C THR A 59 -0.39 0.59 8.62
N LEU A 60 0.14 -0.50 8.05
CA LEU A 60 -0.15 -0.91 6.67
C LEU A 60 -1.67 -1.06 6.46
N GLU A 61 -2.37 -1.68 7.40
CA GLU A 61 -3.83 -1.82 7.34
C GLU A 61 -4.56 -0.49 7.34
N GLY A 62 -4.23 0.37 8.32
CA GLY A 62 -4.87 1.67 8.48
C GLY A 62 -4.73 2.53 7.23
N VAL A 63 -3.52 2.58 6.66
CA VAL A 63 -3.27 3.29 5.39
C VAL A 63 -4.04 2.67 4.24
N SER A 64 -4.01 1.34 4.10
CA SER A 64 -4.70 0.62 3.02
C SER A 64 -6.21 0.81 3.06
N LEU A 65 -6.82 0.77 4.25
CA LEU A 65 -8.24 1.02 4.46
C LEU A 65 -8.61 2.49 4.22
N GLY A 66 -7.73 3.42 4.59
CA GLY A 66 -7.88 4.84 4.26
C GLY A 66 -7.92 5.07 2.75
N LEU A 67 -6.96 4.50 2.02
CA LEU A 67 -6.93 4.54 0.54
C LEU A 67 -8.17 3.89 -0.08
N LEU A 68 -8.64 2.78 0.50
CA LEU A 68 -9.85 2.11 0.02
C LEU A 68 -11.08 3.00 0.24
N ARG A 69 -11.19 3.67 1.38
CA ARG A 69 -12.27 4.63 1.66
C ARG A 69 -12.27 5.80 0.69
N GLU A 70 -11.09 6.36 0.37
CA GLU A 70 -10.95 7.44 -0.59
C GLU A 70 -11.31 7.05 -2.03
N ALA A 71 -11.28 5.75 -2.35
CA ALA A 71 -11.73 5.25 -3.65
C ALA A 71 -13.25 5.20 -3.79
N PHE A 72 -14.01 5.31 -2.68
CA PHE A 72 -15.48 5.34 -2.73
C PHE A 72 -16.02 6.73 -3.08
N PRO A 73 -17.19 6.79 -3.75
CA PRO A 73 -18.02 5.68 -4.24
C PRO A 73 -17.46 4.97 -5.47
N LEU A 74 -17.43 3.64 -5.45
CA LEU A 74 -17.03 2.83 -6.60
C LEU A 74 -18.21 2.74 -7.59
N ARG A 75 -18.01 3.23 -8.82
CA ARG A 75 -19.03 3.25 -9.89
C ARG A 75 -19.21 1.89 -10.58
N ARG A 76 -18.34 0.92 -10.31
CA ARG A 76 -18.24 -0.37 -11.00
C ARG A 76 -17.91 -1.48 -10.01
N SER A 77 -18.30 -2.71 -10.34
CA SER A 77 -17.93 -3.87 -9.53
C SER A 77 -16.43 -4.15 -9.62
N VAL A 78 -15.82 -4.42 -8.47
CA VAL A 78 -14.39 -4.75 -8.37
C VAL A 78 -14.20 -6.24 -8.63
N ARG A 79 -13.33 -6.55 -9.60
CA ARG A 79 -12.93 -7.91 -9.97
C ARG A 79 -11.69 -8.36 -9.21
N LEU A 80 -10.70 -7.47 -9.05
CA LEU A 80 -9.49 -7.73 -8.27
C LEU A 80 -9.18 -6.56 -7.34
N ILE A 81 -8.66 -6.89 -6.17
CA ILE A 81 -8.14 -5.93 -5.20
C ILE A 81 -6.75 -6.41 -4.76
N GLY A 82 -5.83 -5.48 -4.58
CA GLY A 82 -4.50 -5.81 -4.09
C GLY A 82 -3.80 -4.61 -3.46
N ALA A 83 -2.77 -4.90 -2.68
CA ALA A 83 -1.87 -3.90 -2.13
C ALA A 83 -0.44 -4.18 -2.63
N ALA A 84 0.37 -3.14 -2.72
CA ALA A 84 1.79 -3.21 -2.98
C ALA A 84 2.54 -2.22 -2.09
N LEU A 85 3.77 -2.58 -1.75
CA LEU A 85 4.71 -1.71 -1.04
C LEU A 85 5.75 -1.19 -2.03
N SER A 86 6.13 0.08 -1.90
CA SER A 86 7.20 0.71 -2.66
C SER A 86 7.97 1.69 -1.76
N SER A 87 9.00 2.34 -2.31
CA SER A 87 10.02 3.05 -1.52
C SER A 87 10.61 2.09 -0.47
N LEU A 88 11.10 0.96 -0.96
CA LEU A 88 11.69 -0.09 -0.14
C LEU A 88 13.11 0.32 0.25
N GLN A 89 13.44 0.16 1.52
CA GLN A 89 14.76 0.46 2.07
C GLN A 89 15.26 -0.78 2.83
N ALA A 90 16.57 -1.04 2.74
CA ALA A 90 17.22 -1.94 3.67
C ALA A 90 17.21 -1.31 5.07
N PRO A 91 17.21 -2.11 6.14
CA PRO A 91 17.39 -1.64 7.51
C PRO A 91 18.85 -1.22 7.68
N SER A 92 19.20 -0.08 7.10
CA SER A 92 20.48 0.59 7.30
C SER A 92 20.18 1.92 7.98
N ALA A 93 20.87 2.15 9.09
CA ALA A 93 20.98 3.48 9.68
C ALA A 93 21.56 4.45 8.63
N ASP A 94 21.08 5.68 8.67
CA ASP A 94 21.39 6.80 7.76
C ASP A 94 20.45 6.94 6.55
N ASP A 95 19.38 7.73 6.77
CA ASP A 95 18.68 8.49 5.73
C ASP A 95 19.64 9.53 5.12
N GLU A 96 20.63 9.08 4.34
CA GLU A 96 21.27 9.97 3.38
C GLU A 96 20.33 10.12 2.18
N VAL A 97 19.62 11.25 2.15
CA VAL A 97 18.94 11.74 0.96
C VAL A 97 20.02 12.02 -0.08
N GLN A 98 20.33 11.03 -0.94
CA GLN A 98 21.14 11.28 -2.13
C GLN A 98 20.34 12.16 -3.09
N GLN A 99 20.48 13.48 -2.90
CA GLN A 99 20.09 14.47 -3.88
C GLN A 99 20.95 14.23 -5.12
N LEU A 100 20.33 13.71 -6.18
CA LEU A 100 20.98 13.63 -7.48
C LEU A 100 21.13 15.05 -8.00
N ASP A 101 22.35 15.55 -7.96
CA ASP A 101 22.72 16.79 -8.61
C ASP A 101 22.53 16.63 -10.12
N LEU A 102 21.56 17.37 -10.66
CA LEU A 102 21.35 17.48 -12.11
C LEU A 102 22.14 18.68 -12.62
N SER A 103 23.47 18.60 -12.53
CA SER A 103 24.34 19.48 -13.30
C SER A 103 24.19 19.13 -14.79
N LEU A 104 23.49 20.01 -15.53
CA LEU A 104 23.45 20.08 -16.99
C LEU A 104 24.61 20.93 -17.51
#